data_AF-A0A4R9G9L3-F1
#
_entry.id   AF-A0A4R9G9L3-F1
#
_cell.length_a   1.000
_cell.length_b   1.000
_cell.length_c   1.000
_cell.angle_alpha   90.00
_cell.angle_beta   90.00
_cell.angle_gamma   90.00
#
_symmetry.space_group_name_H-M   'P 1'
#
loop_
_entity.id
_entity.type
_entity.pdbx_description
1 polymer ?
#
loop_
_entity_poly.entity_id
_entity_poly.type
_entity_poly.pdbx_seq_one_letter_code
_entity_poly.pdbx_strand_id
1 'polypeptide(L)'
;MKKILYSLSIILFFAFLGLVQNLSADGCYLCSVNSSDACRDYCRFSGSDSFDTRKRCETKGCKITGTAACPTASNYKVCSVRLDSKPEDLLARMTRPK
;
A
#
# COMPACT_ATOMS: atom_id res chain seq x y z
N MET A 1 39.98 -2.04 -26.55
CA MET A 1 39.26 -1.18 -25.58
C MET A 1 37.72 -1.28 -25.66
N LYS A 2 37.09 -1.43 -26.84
CA LYS A 2 35.61 -1.47 -26.94
C LYS A 2 34.92 -2.63 -26.17
N LYS A 3 35.55 -3.80 -26.10
CA LYS A 3 35.03 -4.99 -25.39
C LYS A 3 34.84 -4.76 -23.87
N ILE A 4 35.74 -3.97 -23.28
CA ILE A 4 35.71 -3.60 -21.86
C ILE A 4 34.61 -2.57 -21.61
N LEU A 5 34.39 -1.66 -22.57
CA LEU A 5 33.31 -0.68 -22.55
C LEU A 5 31.92 -1.36 -22.58
N TYR A 6 31.75 -2.39 -23.42
CA TYR A 6 30.50 -3.17 -23.48
C TYR A 6 30.25 -3.95 -22.17
N SER A 7 31.29 -4.54 -21.59
CA SER A 7 31.17 -5.26 -20.31
C SER A 7 30.72 -4.34 -19.16
N LEU A 8 31.34 -3.16 -19.04
CA LEU A 8 30.94 -2.17 -18.04
C LEU A 8 29.50 -1.68 -18.24
N SER A 9 29.06 -1.52 -19.49
CA SER A 9 27.68 -1.11 -19.80
C SER A 9 26.66 -2.18 -19.41
N ILE A 10 26.97 -3.47 -19.58
CA ILE A 10 26.08 -4.58 -19.21
C ILE A 10 25.99 -4.70 -17.68
N ILE A 11 27.12 -4.59 -16.97
CA ILE A 11 27.16 -4.66 -15.51
C ILE A 11 26.34 -3.51 -14.90
N LEU A 12 26.48 -2.29 -15.46
CA LEU A 12 25.71 -1.13 -15.02
C LEU A 12 24.20 -1.35 -15.22
N PHE A 13 23.79 -1.91 -16.36
CA PHE A 13 22.38 -2.18 -16.65
C PHE A 13 21.75 -3.19 -15.67
N PHE A 14 22.48 -4.26 -15.32
CA PHE A 14 22.01 -5.24 -14.34
C PHE A 14 21.97 -4.68 -12.91
N ALA A 15 22.86 -3.76 -12.55
CA ALA A 15 22.83 -3.08 -11.25
C ALA A 15 21.57 -2.20 -11.08
N PHE A 16 21.08 -1.58 -12.16
CA PHE A 16 19.83 -0.81 -12.13
C PHE A 16 18.58 -1.67 -11.95
N LEU A 17 18.57 -2.91 -12.47
CA LEU A 17 17.44 -3.83 -12.32
C LEU A 17 17.26 -4.34 -10.87
N GLY A 18 18.31 -4.32 -10.05
CA GLY A 18 18.24 -4.71 -8.64
C GLY A 18 17.61 -3.65 -7.72
N LEU A 19 17.44 -2.42 -8.20
CA LEU A 19 16.93 -1.29 -7.41
C LEU A 19 15.46 -0.98 -7.73
N VAL A 20 14.65 -2.00 -8.00
CA VAL A 20 13.18 -1.85 -7.98
C VAL A 20 12.73 -1.81 -6.53
N GLN A 21 12.55 -0.59 -6.01
CA GLN A 21 11.88 -0.39 -4.72
C GLN A 21 10.42 -0.85 -4.87
N ASN A 22 9.96 -1.68 -3.93
CA ASN A 22 8.54 -2.00 -3.79
C ASN A 22 7.80 -0.71 -3.44
N LEU A 23 7.24 -0.02 -4.44
CA LEU A 23 6.28 1.05 -4.22
C LEU A 23 5.05 0.42 -3.54
N SER A 24 5.04 0.46 -2.21
CA SER A 24 3.83 0.27 -1.43
C SER A 24 2.93 1.46 -1.74
N ALA A 25 2.04 1.31 -2.72
CA ALA A 25 1.03 2.32 -3.00
C ALA A 25 0.12 2.45 -1.79
N ASP A 26 0.09 3.63 -1.16
CA ASP A 26 -1.01 3.99 -0.27
C ASP A 26 -2.31 3.89 -1.08
N GLY A 27 -3.26 3.08 -0.61
CA GLY A 27 -4.55 2.90 -1.24
C GLY A 27 -5.67 3.54 -0.41
N CYS A 28 -6.82 3.75 -1.04
CA CYS A 28 -8.03 4.16 -0.32
C CYS A 28 -9.17 3.19 -0.60
N TYR A 29 -10.01 2.98 0.40
CA TYR A 29 -11.30 2.35 0.23
C TYR A 29 -12.38 3.42 0.09
N LEU A 30 -13.35 3.16 -0.79
CA LEU A 30 -14.60 3.92 -0.83
C LEU A 30 -15.47 3.49 0.34
N CYS A 31 -15.90 4.46 1.12
CA CYS A 31 -16.85 4.26 2.20
C CYS A 31 -18.26 4.56 1.69
N SER A 32 -19.24 3.74 2.06
CA SER A 32 -20.65 4.01 1.74
C SER A 32 -21.18 5.20 2.54
N VAL A 33 -22.29 5.79 2.10
CA VAL A 33 -22.99 6.88 2.82
C VAL A 33 -23.40 6.54 4.26
N ASN A 34 -23.48 5.24 4.61
CA ASN A 34 -23.78 4.76 5.95
C ASN A 34 -22.52 4.56 6.82
N SER A 35 -21.43 5.25 6.48
CA SER A 35 -20.18 5.20 7.24
C SER A 35 -20.15 6.29 8.32
N SER A 36 -19.30 6.10 9.33
CA SER A 36 -19.10 7.09 10.41
C SER A 36 -18.60 8.43 9.87
N ASP A 37 -18.95 9.54 10.54
CA ASP A 37 -18.57 10.91 10.12
C ASP A 37 -17.06 11.08 9.92
N ALA A 38 -16.26 10.38 10.74
CA ALA A 38 -14.81 10.38 10.65
C ALA A 38 -14.27 9.74 9.36
N CYS A 39 -14.99 8.79 8.77
CA CYS A 39 -14.61 8.01 7.58
C CYS A 39 -15.75 7.98 6.55
N ARG A 40 -16.43 9.11 6.35
CA ARG A 40 -17.68 9.11 5.57
C ARG A 40 -17.44 8.76 4.10
N ASP A 41 -16.38 9.32 3.52
CA ASP A 41 -16.17 9.26 2.07
C ASP A 41 -15.08 8.24 1.71
N TYR A 42 -13.93 8.27 2.39
CA TYR A 42 -12.83 7.34 2.12
C TYR A 42 -12.08 6.88 3.38
N CYS A 43 -11.46 5.70 3.29
CA CYS A 43 -10.52 5.22 4.28
C CYS A 43 -9.16 4.93 3.63
N ARG A 44 -8.15 5.72 3.97
CA ARG A 44 -6.77 5.57 3.51
C ARG A 44 -6.07 4.46 4.30
N PHE A 45 -5.40 3.56 3.59
CA PHE A 45 -4.55 2.54 4.17
C PHE A 45 -3.14 2.61 3.56
N SER A 46 -2.16 2.20 4.34
CA SER A 46 -0.78 2.05 3.89
C SER A 46 -0.45 0.57 3.75
N GLY A 47 0.18 0.20 2.65
CA GLY A 47 0.47 -1.19 2.31
C GLY A 47 -0.50 -1.77 1.26
N SER A 48 -0.46 -3.09 1.09
CA SER A 48 -1.31 -3.79 0.12
C SER A 48 -2.74 -3.96 0.64
N ASP A 49 -3.73 -3.91 -0.27
CA ASP A 49 -5.12 -4.29 0.02
C ASP A 49 -5.13 -5.73 0.56
N SER A 50 -5.59 -5.86 1.79
CA SER A 50 -5.64 -7.11 2.54
C SER A 50 -6.84 -7.11 3.47
N PHE A 51 -7.30 -8.30 3.84
CA PHE A 51 -8.44 -8.44 4.74
C PHE A 51 -8.27 -7.67 6.05
N ASP A 52 -7.04 -7.60 6.59
CA ASP A 52 -6.73 -6.84 7.80
C ASP A 52 -6.92 -5.32 7.60
N THR A 53 -6.38 -4.75 6.50
CA THR A 53 -6.59 -3.32 6.17
C THR A 53 -8.08 -2.97 6.07
N ARG A 54 -8.87 -3.84 5.42
CA ARG A 54 -10.31 -3.64 5.25
C ARG A 54 -11.03 -3.66 6.59
N LYS A 55 -10.74 -4.66 7.42
CA LYS A 55 -11.36 -4.81 8.75
C LYS A 55 -11.02 -3.64 9.67
N ARG A 56 -9.81 -3.09 9.60
CA ARG A 56 -9.43 -1.88 10.35
C ARG A 56 -10.27 -0.67 9.92
N CYS A 57 -10.46 -0.46 8.62
CA CYS A 57 -11.34 0.59 8.11
C CYS A 57 -12.80 0.37 8.54
N GLU A 58 -13.30 -0.87 8.48
CA GLU A 58 -14.64 -1.21 8.98
C GLU A 58 -14.79 -0.96 10.48
N THR A 59 -13.75 -1.23 11.27
CA THR A 59 -13.73 -0.97 12.72
C THR A 59 -13.77 0.54 13.02
N LYS A 60 -13.20 1.37 12.13
CA LYS A 60 -13.35 2.83 12.17
C LYS A 60 -14.74 3.31 11.73
N GLY A 61 -15.61 2.41 11.29
CA GLY A 61 -16.97 2.70 10.84
C GLY A 61 -17.08 3.01 9.35
N CYS A 62 -16.05 2.71 8.53
CA CYS A 62 -16.15 2.78 7.08
C CYS A 62 -16.76 1.48 6.54
N LYS A 63 -17.96 1.57 5.95
CA LYS A 63 -18.54 0.42 5.25
C LYS A 63 -18.02 0.39 3.81
N ILE A 64 -17.05 -0.47 3.56
CA ILE A 64 -16.30 -0.51 2.30
C ILE A 64 -17.20 -0.98 1.16
N THR A 65 -17.26 -0.20 0.07
CA THR A 65 -17.95 -0.57 -1.17
C THR A 65 -16.98 -1.00 -2.27
N GLY A 66 -15.72 -0.57 -2.18
CA GLY A 66 -14.68 -0.89 -3.15
C GLY A 66 -13.35 -0.22 -2.82
N THR A 67 -12.37 -0.42 -3.69
CA THR A 67 -11.04 0.18 -3.61
C THR A 67 -10.91 1.28 -4.66
N ALA A 68 -10.34 2.43 -4.30
CA ALA A 68 -10.14 3.58 -5.17
C ALA A 68 -8.79 4.26 -4.92
N ALA A 69 -8.42 5.14 -5.85
CA ALA A 69 -7.34 6.09 -5.60
C ALA A 69 -7.74 7.08 -4.50
N CYS A 70 -6.80 7.43 -3.63
CA CYS A 70 -7.05 8.39 -2.57
C CYS A 70 -7.34 9.78 -3.16
N PRO A 71 -8.47 10.41 -2.81
CA PRO A 71 -8.74 11.77 -3.26
C PRO A 71 -7.73 12.74 -2.65
N THR A 72 -7.30 13.72 -3.43
CA THR A 72 -6.41 14.81 -2.96
C THR A 72 -7.19 16.04 -2.52
N ALA A 73 -8.50 16.09 -2.83
CA ALA A 73 -9.35 17.22 -2.48
C ALA A 73 -9.71 17.20 -0.99
N SER A 74 -9.61 18.35 -0.33
CA SER A 74 -9.86 18.49 1.11
C SER A 74 -11.34 18.43 1.51
N ASN A 75 -12.26 18.34 0.54
CA ASN A 75 -13.71 18.28 0.78
C ASN A 75 -14.20 16.90 1.23
N TYR A 76 -13.37 15.86 1.01
CA TYR A 76 -13.71 14.50 1.40
C TYR A 76 -13.31 14.23 2.86
N LYS A 77 -14.20 13.56 3.59
CA LYS A 77 -13.91 13.01 4.91
C LYS A 77 -13.16 11.71 4.73
N VAL A 78 -11.83 11.80 4.91
CA VAL A 78 -10.91 10.67 4.80
C VAL A 78 -10.31 10.38 6.15
N CYS A 79 -10.44 9.13 6.61
CA CYS A 79 -9.69 8.64 7.76
C CYS A 79 -8.50 7.79 7.30
N SER A 80 -7.50 7.62 8.16
CA SER A 80 -6.34 6.79 7.87
C SER A 80 -6.21 5.64 8.85
N VAL A 81 -6.00 4.43 8.34
CA VAL A 81 -5.58 3.26 9.12
C VAL A 81 -4.15 2.91 8.71
N ARG A 82 -3.24 2.90 9.69
CA ARG A 82 -1.91 2.34 9.47
C ARG A 82 -1.97 0.87 9.83
N LEU A 83 -1.43 0.00 8.97
CA LEU A 83 -0.87 -1.23 9.49
C LEU A 83 0.35 -0.80 10.27
N ASP A 84 0.22 -0.72 11.59
CA ASP A 84 1.38 -0.92 12.44
C ASP A 84 1.89 -2.32 12.12
N SER A 85 2.80 -2.41 11.16
CA SER A 85 3.59 -3.58 10.89
C SER A 85 4.50 -3.76 12.09
N LYS A 86 3.94 -4.34 13.17
CA LYS A 86 4.76 -4.84 14.25
C LYS A 86 5.74 -5.83 13.62
N PRO A 87 7.02 -5.82 14.00
CA PRO A 87 8.04 -6.67 13.40
C PRO A 87 7.68 -8.17 13.47
N GLU A 88 6.85 -8.56 14.44
CA GLU A 88 6.28 -9.90 14.58
C GLU A 88 5.44 -10.36 13.36
N ASP A 89 4.67 -9.46 12.72
CA ASP A 89 3.85 -9.78 11.54
C ASP A 89 4.68 -9.94 10.26
N LEU A 90 5.80 -9.20 10.15
CA LEU A 90 6.74 -9.34 9.03
C LEU A 90 7.52 -10.66 9.11
N LEU A 91 7.91 -11.07 10.31
CA LEU A 91 8.54 -12.36 10.57
C LEU A 91 7.58 -13.53 10.32
N ALA A 92 6.31 -13.42 10.74
CA ALA A 92 5.30 -14.44 10.49
C ALA A 92 4.96 -14.60 9.00
N ARG A 93 5.09 -13.54 8.20
CA ARG A 93 4.84 -13.57 6.76
C ARG A 93 6.00 -14.18 5.96
N MET A 94 7.24 -14.08 6.46
CA MET A 94 8.40 -14.79 5.88
C MET A 94 8.43 -16.28 6.21
N THR A 95 7.80 -16.71 7.31
CA THR A 95 7.84 -18.10 7.76
C THR A 95 6.66 -18.96 7.35
N ARG A 96 5.64 -18.41 6.66
CA ARG A 96 4.57 -19.23 6.08
C ARG A 96 5.02 -19.89 4.77
N PRO A 97 5.16 -21.23 4.70
CA PRO A 97 5.27 -21.91 3.42
C PRO A 97 3.95 -21.77 2.65
N LYS A 98 4.10 -21.60 1.33
CA LYS A 98 3.02 -21.39 0.36
C LYS A 98 2.11 -22.60 0.22
#